data_AF-A0A937Y7Z8-F1
#
_entry.id   AF-A0A937Y7Z8-F1
#
_cell.length_a   1.000
_cell.length_b   1.000
_cell.length_c   1.000
_cell.angle_alpha   90.00
_cell.angle_beta   90.00
_cell.angle_gamma   90.00
#
_symmetry.space_group_name_H-M   'P 1'
#
loop_
_entity.id
_entity.type
_entity.pdbx_description
1 polymer ?
#
loop_
_entity_poly.entity_id
_entity_poly.type
_entity_poly.pdbx_seq_one_letter_code
_entity_poly.pdbx_strand_id
1 'polypeptide(L)'
;MDTPGSQRTLRWYPPREEVPVIGERWSDWLRWLHFRLGIAASKIRRESRAVVAEADALKAISDTELSGRLKVSSGVLSRTWRRGAPTDRKLVLSTLALVCVGASRRVSMQPYPVQVQAALGLLEGCAVQMNAGEGKTLSVALAAAMHGLSGRHCHIVTANDYLAARDVDLMRPLFDLCGLSAGAISPDDDPDQRIELYANDLVYATGKELLADFLRDRLGGSSSGTGALRTLRAMRNGRGAVVMRGLDAAIVDEADSVLIDEATTPLIISSGEGNEMLMEAVRVARDLCDDLVAGRHYKIDQRFRDVDFTDEGL
;
A
#
# COMPACT_ATOMS: atom_id res chain seq x y z
N MET A 1 -24.76 32.58 -22.55
CA MET A 1 -25.65 31.70 -21.78
C MET A 1 -24.98 30.35 -21.66
N ASP A 2 -24.33 30.18 -20.51
CA ASP A 2 -24.05 28.98 -19.73
C ASP A 2 -23.45 27.74 -20.43
N THR A 3 -22.12 27.72 -20.44
CA THR A 3 -21.31 26.49 -20.44
C THR A 3 -21.57 25.67 -19.16
N PRO A 4 -21.89 24.36 -19.25
CA PRO A 4 -21.99 23.52 -18.06
C PRO A 4 -20.59 23.29 -17.49
N GLY A 5 -20.43 23.62 -16.21
CA GLY A 5 -19.17 23.56 -15.48
C GLY A 5 -18.57 22.15 -15.44
N SER A 6 -17.26 22.09 -15.70
CA SER A 6 -16.46 20.88 -15.54
C SER A 6 -16.34 20.50 -14.06
N GLN A 7 -17.20 19.59 -13.61
CA GLN A 7 -16.98 18.89 -12.34
C GLN A 7 -15.77 17.96 -12.51
N ARG A 8 -14.61 18.36 -11.97
CA ARG A 8 -13.44 17.50 -11.86
C ARG A 8 -13.73 16.38 -10.85
N THR A 9 -14.13 15.23 -11.38
CA THR A 9 -14.37 13.98 -10.67
C THR A 9 -13.10 13.47 -10.00
N LEU A 10 -13.18 13.15 -8.71
CA LEU A 10 -12.16 12.35 -8.06
C LEU A 10 -12.35 10.88 -8.41
N ARG A 11 -11.43 10.36 -9.23
CA ARG A 11 -11.29 8.92 -9.46
C ARG A 11 -10.33 8.39 -8.41
N TRP A 12 -10.86 7.63 -7.45
CA TRP A 12 -10.08 6.88 -6.47
C TRP A 12 -9.60 5.49 -6.98
N TYR A 13 -9.78 5.25 -8.30
CA TYR A 13 -9.42 4.12 -9.20
C TYR A 13 -10.29 2.84 -9.24
N PRO A 14 -10.80 2.47 -10.44
CA PRO A 14 -11.00 1.08 -10.88
C PRO A 14 -10.44 0.82 -12.31
N PRO A 15 -10.57 -0.41 -12.88
CA PRO A 15 -9.76 -1.63 -12.67
C PRO A 15 -8.38 -1.58 -13.37
N ARG A 16 -7.49 -2.52 -13.03
CA ARG A 16 -6.14 -2.66 -13.62
C ARG A 16 -6.21 -2.96 -15.12
N GLU A 17 -6.12 -1.92 -15.93
CA GLU A 17 -5.45 -2.00 -17.23
C GLU A 17 -3.95 -1.76 -16.98
N GLU A 18 -3.10 -2.48 -17.70
CA GLU A 18 -1.64 -2.39 -17.62
C GLU A 18 -1.19 -0.93 -17.57
N VAL A 19 -0.33 -0.59 -16.61
CA VAL A 19 0.20 0.77 -16.47
C VAL A 19 1.15 1.00 -17.65
N PRO A 20 0.81 1.86 -18.63
CA PRO A 20 1.79 2.22 -19.63
C PRO A 20 2.90 3.00 -18.93
N VAL A 21 4.15 2.66 -19.25
CA VAL A 21 5.34 3.39 -18.83
C VAL A 21 5.13 4.87 -19.16
N ILE A 22 5.53 5.74 -18.21
CA ILE A 22 5.42 7.20 -18.27
C ILE A 22 5.60 7.72 -19.70
N GLY A 23 4.53 8.25 -20.32
CA GLY A 23 4.60 8.88 -21.64
C GLY A 23 3.36 8.78 -22.54
N GLU A 24 2.44 7.84 -22.31
CA GLU A 24 1.44 7.51 -23.35
C GLU A 24 0.07 8.20 -23.27
N ARG A 25 -0.27 8.93 -22.19
CA ARG A 25 -1.57 9.64 -22.07
C ARG A 25 -1.42 11.14 -21.83
N TRP A 26 -2.03 11.94 -22.71
CA TRP A 26 -2.15 13.41 -22.60
C TRP A 26 -2.72 13.89 -21.25
N SER A 27 -3.53 13.05 -20.58
CA SER A 27 -4.06 13.34 -19.23
C SER A 27 -2.99 13.43 -18.15
N ASP A 28 -1.91 12.67 -18.28
CA ASP A 28 -0.84 12.62 -17.27
C ASP A 28 0.07 13.84 -17.42
N TRP A 29 0.25 14.30 -18.65
CA TRP A 29 0.92 15.57 -18.95
C TRP A 29 0.13 16.78 -18.42
N LEU A 30 -1.20 16.78 -18.56
CA LEU A 30 -2.07 17.81 -17.98
C LEU A 30 -2.10 17.79 -16.45
N ARG A 31 -2.05 16.61 -15.82
CA ARG A 31 -1.92 16.47 -14.36
C ARG A 31 -0.57 17.00 -13.88
N TRP A 32 0.51 16.61 -14.54
CA TRP A 32 1.85 17.11 -14.28
C TRP A 32 1.94 18.62 -14.48
N LEU A 33 1.34 19.17 -15.54
CA LEU A 33 1.27 20.62 -15.79
C LEU A 33 0.47 21.35 -14.70
N HIS A 34 -0.70 20.83 -14.29
CA HIS A 34 -1.48 21.41 -13.18
C HIS A 34 -0.75 21.37 -11.84
N PHE A 35 0.03 20.32 -11.60
CA PHE A 35 0.90 20.20 -10.44
C PHE A 35 2.05 21.21 -10.51
N ARG A 36 2.75 21.29 -11.65
CA ARG A 36 3.84 22.22 -11.92
C ARG A 36 3.40 23.69 -11.86
N LEU A 37 2.16 23.99 -12.24
CA LEU A 37 1.55 25.31 -12.13
C LEU A 37 1.00 25.62 -10.72
N GLY A 38 1.12 24.70 -9.75
CA GLY A 38 0.68 24.90 -8.37
C GLY A 38 -0.84 24.95 -8.14
N ILE A 39 -1.65 24.73 -9.19
CA ILE A 39 -3.11 24.84 -9.14
C ILE A 39 -3.70 23.74 -8.24
N ALA A 40 -3.18 22.52 -8.32
CA ALA A 40 -3.59 21.41 -7.47
C ALA A 40 -3.27 21.68 -5.99
N ALA A 41 -2.05 22.14 -5.69
CA ALA A 41 -1.63 22.49 -4.34
C ALA A 41 -2.46 23.64 -3.75
N SER A 42 -2.79 24.65 -4.55
CA SER A 42 -3.66 25.77 -4.14
C SER A 42 -5.08 25.30 -3.80
N LYS A 43 -5.65 24.38 -4.60
CA LYS A 43 -6.97 23.78 -4.33
C LYS A 43 -6.96 23.00 -3.02
N ILE A 44 -6.02 22.07 -2.84
CA ILE A 44 -5.93 21.22 -1.63
C ILE A 44 -5.73 22.09 -0.38
N ARG A 45 -4.90 23.14 -0.46
CA ARG A 45 -4.70 24.09 0.65
C ARG A 45 -5.98 24.84 1.02
N ARG A 46 -6.80 25.22 0.04
CA ARG A 46 -8.10 25.86 0.32
C ARG A 46 -9.07 24.86 0.97
N GLU A 47 -9.12 23.64 0.45
CA GLU A 47 -9.98 22.58 0.97
C GLU A 47 -9.57 22.16 2.38
N SER A 48 -8.27 22.08 2.69
CA SER A 48 -7.81 21.73 4.04
C SER A 48 -8.22 22.76 5.09
N ARG A 49 -8.14 24.05 4.77
CA ARG A 49 -8.66 25.13 5.64
C ARG A 49 -10.17 25.04 5.83
N ALA A 50 -10.91 24.71 4.77
CA ALA A 50 -12.35 24.54 4.86
C ALA A 50 -12.73 23.36 5.76
N VAL A 51 -12.01 22.24 5.64
CA VAL A 51 -12.19 21.06 6.52
C VAL A 51 -11.91 21.39 7.98
N VAL A 52 -10.82 22.12 8.27
CA VAL A 52 -10.51 22.54 9.66
C VAL A 52 -11.60 23.46 10.20
N ALA A 53 -12.07 24.43 9.41
CA ALA A 53 -13.16 25.33 9.82
C ALA A 53 -14.48 24.57 10.07
N GLU A 54 -14.80 23.58 9.24
CA GLU A 54 -15.96 22.72 9.43
C GLU A 54 -15.81 21.85 10.69
N ALA A 55 -14.62 21.28 10.92
CA ALA A 55 -14.32 20.53 12.13
C ALA A 55 -14.47 21.40 13.40
N ASP A 56 -14.02 22.65 13.35
CA ASP A 56 -14.20 23.61 14.44
C ASP A 56 -15.68 23.90 14.72
N ALA A 57 -16.50 24.08 13.67
CA ALA A 57 -17.94 24.28 13.81
C ALA A 57 -18.65 23.03 14.37
N LEU A 58 -18.10 21.83 14.14
CA LEU A 58 -18.63 20.56 14.61
C LEU A 58 -18.15 20.18 16.02
N LYS A 59 -17.29 20.97 16.67
CA LYS A 59 -16.76 20.66 18.03
C LYS A 59 -17.85 20.46 19.08
N ALA A 60 -19.02 21.07 18.93
CA ALA A 60 -20.11 21.03 19.90
C ALA A 60 -21.07 19.83 19.75
N ILE A 61 -20.98 19.04 18.66
CA ILE A 61 -21.90 17.91 18.45
C ILE A 61 -21.68 16.81 19.49
N SER A 62 -22.70 16.04 19.84
CA SER A 62 -22.51 14.92 20.79
C SER A 62 -21.67 13.80 20.17
N ASP A 63 -21.08 12.93 21.00
CA ASP A 63 -20.38 11.74 20.52
C ASP A 63 -21.32 10.79 19.75
N THR A 64 -22.56 10.67 20.19
CA THR A 64 -23.60 9.89 19.49
C THR A 64 -23.90 10.45 18.11
N GLU A 65 -23.95 11.78 17.97
CA GLU A 65 -24.14 12.43 16.68
C GLU A 65 -22.91 12.26 15.77
N LEU A 66 -21.71 12.42 16.30
CA LEU A 66 -20.45 12.21 15.56
C LEU A 66 -20.37 10.79 14.98
N SER A 67 -20.55 9.77 15.82
CA SER A 67 -20.54 8.37 15.37
C SER A 67 -21.68 8.08 14.37
N GLY A 68 -22.87 8.65 14.58
CA GLY A 68 -23.99 8.53 13.65
C GLY A 68 -23.67 9.09 12.27
N ARG A 69 -23.09 10.30 12.21
CA ARG A 69 -22.68 10.95 10.96
C ARG A 69 -21.54 10.18 10.26
N LEU A 70 -20.53 9.71 11.00
CA LEU A 70 -19.45 8.87 10.45
C LEU A 70 -20.00 7.59 9.82
N LYS A 71 -20.93 6.90 10.49
CA LYS A 71 -21.58 5.68 9.98
C LYS A 71 -22.37 5.94 8.69
N VAL A 72 -23.11 7.05 8.62
CA VAL A 72 -23.85 7.43 7.40
C VAL A 72 -22.89 7.73 6.25
N SER A 73 -21.87 8.54 6.50
CA SER A 73 -20.84 8.86 5.49
C SER A 73 -20.13 7.60 5.00
N SER A 74 -19.71 6.71 5.90
CA SER A 74 -19.09 5.42 5.57
C SER A 74 -19.98 4.60 4.64
N GLY A 75 -21.27 4.47 4.96
CA GLY A 75 -22.22 3.74 4.12
C GLY A 75 -22.37 4.31 2.70
N VAL A 76 -22.26 5.63 2.53
CA VAL A 76 -22.30 6.28 1.20
C VAL A 76 -20.96 6.10 0.46
N LEU A 77 -19.83 6.38 1.11
CA LEU A 77 -18.50 6.24 0.54
C LEU A 77 -18.24 4.81 0.08
N SER A 78 -18.53 3.84 0.93
CA SER A 78 -18.36 2.41 0.67
C SER A 78 -19.22 1.90 -0.49
N ARG A 79 -20.47 2.34 -0.60
CA ARG A 79 -21.33 2.01 -1.77
C ARG A 79 -20.81 2.65 -3.06
N THR A 80 -20.33 3.89 -2.98
CA THR A 80 -19.81 4.62 -4.13
C THR A 80 -18.55 3.96 -4.66
N TRP A 81 -17.62 3.60 -3.76
CA TRP A 81 -16.41 2.85 -4.06
C TRP A 81 -16.72 1.51 -4.74
N ARG A 82 -17.56 0.67 -4.14
CA ARG A 82 -17.92 -0.64 -4.70
C ARG A 82 -18.53 -0.57 -6.10
N ARG A 83 -19.21 0.53 -6.42
CA ARG A 83 -19.81 0.76 -7.75
C ARG A 83 -18.85 1.37 -8.77
N GLY A 84 -17.63 1.74 -8.36
CA GLY A 84 -16.69 2.47 -9.21
C GLY A 84 -17.19 3.87 -9.61
N ALA A 85 -18.16 4.42 -8.86
CA ALA A 85 -18.74 5.71 -9.16
C ALA A 85 -17.84 6.85 -8.65
N PRO A 86 -17.86 8.04 -9.29
CA PRO A 86 -17.14 9.20 -8.79
C PRO A 86 -17.60 9.57 -7.37
N THR A 87 -16.66 9.74 -6.45
CA THR A 87 -16.96 10.17 -5.08
C THR A 87 -17.21 11.67 -5.05
N ASP A 88 -18.31 12.09 -4.40
CA ASP A 88 -18.59 13.51 -4.16
C ASP A 88 -17.50 14.13 -3.28
N ARG A 89 -16.82 15.17 -3.79
CA ARG A 89 -15.78 15.89 -3.05
C ARG A 89 -16.33 16.47 -1.74
N LYS A 90 -17.56 17.00 -1.74
CA LYS A 90 -18.14 17.60 -0.53
C LYS A 90 -18.32 16.57 0.58
N LEU A 91 -18.75 15.35 0.21
CA LEU A 91 -18.84 14.25 1.15
C LEU A 91 -17.47 13.85 1.70
N VAL A 92 -16.43 13.80 0.85
CA VAL A 92 -15.06 13.50 1.31
C VAL A 92 -14.57 14.54 2.32
N LEU A 93 -14.73 15.83 2.01
CA LEU A 93 -14.28 16.92 2.89
C LEU A 93 -15.04 16.95 4.22
N SER A 94 -16.38 16.86 4.19
CA SER A 94 -17.20 16.82 5.41
C SER A 94 -16.93 15.57 6.26
N THR A 95 -16.69 14.42 5.64
CA THR A 95 -16.32 13.21 6.37
C THR A 95 -14.94 13.35 7.00
N LEU A 96 -13.96 13.92 6.27
CA LEU A 96 -12.64 14.22 6.85
C LEU A 96 -12.74 15.21 8.02
N ALA A 97 -13.66 16.18 7.98
CA ALA A 97 -13.91 17.08 9.10
C ALA A 97 -14.43 16.31 10.33
N LEU A 98 -15.33 15.34 10.16
CA LEU A 98 -15.78 14.46 11.24
C LEU A 98 -14.62 13.62 11.82
N VAL A 99 -13.76 13.07 10.96
CA VAL A 99 -12.56 12.34 11.41
C VAL A 99 -11.61 13.27 12.17
N CYS A 100 -11.46 14.53 11.76
CA CYS A 100 -10.66 15.53 12.49
C CYS A 100 -11.23 15.81 13.89
N VAL A 101 -12.55 15.96 14.03
CA VAL A 101 -13.21 16.09 15.34
C VAL A 101 -12.96 14.84 16.19
N GLY A 102 -13.02 13.66 15.57
CA GLY A 102 -12.69 12.39 16.21
C GLY A 102 -11.27 12.36 16.76
N ALA A 103 -10.29 12.81 15.97
CA ALA A 103 -8.89 12.87 16.38
C ALA A 103 -8.70 13.78 17.60
N SER A 104 -9.30 14.97 17.56
CA SER A 104 -9.25 15.90 18.69
C SER A 104 -9.82 15.31 19.98
N ARG A 105 -10.89 14.51 19.89
CA ARG A 105 -11.58 13.94 21.06
C ARG A 105 -10.95 12.66 21.60
N ARG A 106 -10.49 11.79 20.71
CA ARG A 106 -10.12 10.40 21.06
C ARG A 106 -8.62 10.23 21.28
N VAL A 107 -7.81 10.99 20.55
CA VAL A 107 -6.35 10.92 20.68
C VAL A 107 -5.75 12.25 21.17
N SER A 108 -6.59 13.22 21.53
CA SER A 108 -6.19 14.54 22.05
C SER A 108 -5.26 15.32 21.10
N MET A 109 -5.36 15.05 19.79
CA MET A 109 -4.58 15.73 18.76
C MET A 109 -5.50 16.55 17.88
N GLN A 110 -5.41 17.88 17.97
CA GLN A 110 -6.13 18.78 17.08
C GLN A 110 -5.41 18.86 15.73
N PRO A 111 -6.02 18.41 14.61
CA PRO A 111 -5.35 18.48 13.32
C PRO A 111 -5.15 19.93 12.85
N TYR A 112 -3.94 20.26 12.43
CA TYR A 112 -3.61 21.54 11.79
C TYR A 112 -3.95 21.53 10.29
N PRO A 113 -4.17 22.69 9.65
CA PRO A 113 -4.45 22.76 8.22
C PRO A 113 -3.40 22.10 7.33
N VAL A 114 -2.13 22.07 7.74
CA VAL A 114 -1.03 21.41 7.01
C VAL A 114 -1.14 19.88 7.09
N GLN A 115 -1.58 19.33 8.21
CA GLN A 115 -1.81 17.90 8.39
C GLN A 115 -3.04 17.42 7.61
N VAL A 116 -4.11 18.22 7.61
CA VAL A 116 -5.29 17.96 6.78
C VAL A 116 -4.96 18.11 5.30
N GLN A 117 -4.10 19.06 4.93
CA GLN A 117 -3.60 19.20 3.55
C GLN A 117 -2.81 17.95 3.14
N ALA A 118 -1.97 17.44 4.03
CA ALA A 118 -1.21 16.20 3.80
C ALA A 118 -2.12 14.99 3.65
N ALA A 119 -3.11 14.81 4.54
CA ALA A 119 -4.10 13.75 4.44
C ALA A 119 -4.84 13.83 3.09
N LEU A 120 -5.32 15.01 2.70
CA LEU A 120 -5.93 15.20 1.37
C LEU A 120 -4.97 14.89 0.23
N GLY A 121 -3.67 15.21 0.34
CA GLY A 121 -2.68 14.84 -0.66
C GLY A 121 -2.50 13.32 -0.81
N LEU A 122 -2.42 12.60 0.31
CA LEU A 122 -2.32 11.13 0.34
C LEU A 122 -3.55 10.48 -0.31
N LEU A 123 -4.73 11.01 0.02
CA LEU A 123 -6.02 10.61 -0.56
C LEU A 123 -6.10 10.83 -2.09
N GLU A 124 -5.31 11.76 -2.63
CA GLU A 124 -5.19 12.01 -4.07
C GLU A 124 -4.07 11.16 -4.73
N GLY A 125 -3.39 10.31 -3.96
CA GLY A 125 -2.27 9.49 -4.43
C GLY A 125 -0.98 10.28 -4.68
N CYS A 126 -0.80 11.42 -4.03
CA CYS A 126 0.40 12.24 -4.16
C CYS A 126 1.50 11.82 -3.17
N ALA A 127 2.76 12.00 -3.56
CA ALA A 127 3.86 12.08 -2.62
C ALA A 127 3.76 13.40 -1.83
N VAL A 128 3.69 13.31 -0.51
CA VAL A 128 3.51 14.47 0.37
C VAL A 128 4.78 14.67 1.20
N GLN A 129 5.41 15.82 1.03
CA GLN A 129 6.55 16.21 1.86
C GLN A 129 6.06 17.00 3.08
N MET A 130 6.41 16.51 4.26
CA MET A 130 6.24 17.20 5.54
C MET A 130 7.57 17.17 6.28
N ASN A 131 7.94 18.29 6.91
CA ASN A 131 9.13 18.34 7.75
C ASN A 131 8.98 17.42 8.97
N ALA A 132 10.10 16.97 9.53
CA ALA A 132 10.08 16.25 10.80
C ALA A 132 9.43 17.11 11.90
N GLY A 133 8.58 16.49 12.72
CA GLY A 133 7.83 17.20 13.77
C GLY A 133 6.49 17.82 13.35
N GLU A 134 6.14 17.84 12.06
CA GLU A 134 4.85 18.36 11.57
C GLU A 134 3.65 17.43 11.85
N GLY A 135 3.88 16.28 12.50
CA GLY A 135 2.85 15.28 12.82
C GLY A 135 2.39 14.45 11.61
N LYS A 136 3.35 13.81 10.93
CA LYS A 136 3.09 12.84 9.84
C LYS A 136 2.14 11.73 10.29
N THR A 137 2.38 11.14 11.47
CA THR A 137 1.56 10.06 12.03
C THR A 137 0.07 10.40 12.05
N LEU A 138 -0.30 11.60 12.52
CA LEU A 138 -1.71 12.03 12.52
C LEU A 138 -2.26 12.17 11.09
N SER A 139 -1.47 12.77 10.19
CA SER A 139 -1.89 12.97 8.79
C SER A 139 -2.13 11.64 8.07
N VAL A 140 -1.25 10.66 8.30
CA VAL A 140 -1.38 9.28 7.81
C VAL A 140 -2.62 8.62 8.38
N ALA A 141 -2.86 8.74 9.69
CA ALA A 141 -4.03 8.16 10.35
C ALA A 141 -5.35 8.74 9.84
N LEU A 142 -5.43 10.06 9.60
CA LEU A 142 -6.59 10.71 9.00
C LEU A 142 -6.87 10.16 7.60
N ALA A 143 -5.83 9.97 6.78
CA ALA A 143 -5.98 9.39 5.45
C ALA A 143 -6.37 7.90 5.50
N ALA A 144 -5.73 7.12 6.37
CA ALA A 144 -6.04 5.70 6.59
C ALA A 144 -7.50 5.51 7.02
N ALA A 145 -7.98 6.31 7.97
CA ALA A 145 -9.38 6.29 8.40
C ALA A 145 -10.35 6.57 7.22
N MET A 146 -10.02 7.51 6.33
CA MET A 146 -10.82 7.79 5.15
C MET A 146 -10.84 6.64 4.13
N HIS A 147 -9.74 5.91 3.97
CA HIS A 147 -9.73 4.66 3.20
C HIS A 147 -10.65 3.61 3.83
N GLY A 148 -10.49 3.35 5.14
CA GLY A 148 -11.33 2.39 5.87
C GLY A 148 -12.82 2.73 5.83
N LEU A 149 -13.19 4.00 6.05
CA LEU A 149 -14.58 4.48 5.95
C LEU A 149 -15.13 4.34 4.51
N SER A 150 -14.27 4.29 3.50
CA SER A 150 -14.66 4.00 2.12
C SER A 150 -14.81 2.49 1.84
N GLY A 151 -14.67 1.64 2.86
CA GLY A 151 -14.68 0.18 2.75
C GLY A 151 -13.49 -0.39 1.98
N ARG A 152 -12.35 0.31 2.04
CA ARG A 152 -11.10 -0.11 1.43
C ARG A 152 -10.16 -0.64 2.51
N HIS A 153 -9.42 -1.68 2.17
CA HIS A 153 -8.31 -2.13 3.01
C HIS A 153 -7.11 -1.22 2.77
N CYS A 154 -6.49 -0.75 3.85
CA CYS A 154 -5.33 0.13 3.76
C CYS A 154 -4.15 -0.46 4.51
N HIS A 155 -3.03 -0.65 3.81
CA HIS A 155 -1.75 -0.95 4.42
C HIS A 155 -1.01 0.35 4.72
N ILE A 156 -0.55 0.52 5.95
CA ILE A 156 0.30 1.64 6.35
C ILE A 156 1.70 1.08 6.50
N VAL A 157 2.55 1.42 5.54
CA VAL A 157 3.94 0.96 5.50
C VAL A 157 4.79 1.94 6.29
N THR A 158 5.51 1.44 7.29
CA THR A 158 6.41 2.24 8.13
C THR A 158 7.84 1.72 8.03
N ALA A 159 8.80 2.47 8.57
CA ALA A 159 10.21 2.11 8.52
C ALA A 159 10.60 0.94 9.45
N ASN A 160 9.89 0.70 10.56
CA ASN A 160 10.18 -0.41 11.46
C ASN A 160 8.97 -0.87 12.28
N ASP A 161 9.06 -2.09 12.81
CA ASP A 161 7.97 -2.78 13.51
C ASP A 161 7.54 -2.05 14.80
N TYR A 162 8.49 -1.40 15.50
CA TYR A 162 8.18 -0.58 16.67
C TYR A 162 7.28 0.61 16.30
N LEU A 163 7.59 1.33 15.22
CA LEU A 163 6.75 2.43 14.75
C LEU A 163 5.37 1.93 14.30
N ALA A 164 5.30 0.78 13.64
CA ALA A 164 4.04 0.15 13.24
C ALA A 164 3.14 -0.14 14.46
N ALA A 165 3.67 -0.82 15.48
CA ALA A 165 2.95 -1.15 16.71
C ALA A 165 2.57 0.11 17.51
N ARG A 166 3.50 1.04 17.68
CA ARG A 166 3.25 2.31 18.38
C ARG A 166 2.13 3.11 17.72
N ASP A 167 2.18 3.26 16.39
CA ASP A 167 1.26 4.14 15.68
C ASP A 167 -0.14 3.55 15.60
N VAL A 168 -0.28 2.22 15.46
CA VAL A 168 -1.60 1.59 15.52
C VAL A 168 -2.23 1.76 16.91
N ASP A 169 -1.47 1.61 17.99
CA ASP A 169 -1.99 1.74 19.35
C ASP A 169 -2.31 3.18 19.71
N LEU A 170 -1.46 4.12 19.28
CA LEU A 170 -1.68 5.55 19.46
C LEU A 170 -2.97 6.02 18.76
N MET A 171 -3.25 5.48 17.57
CA MET A 171 -4.40 5.88 16.74
C MET A 171 -5.64 5.00 16.95
N ARG A 172 -5.54 3.90 17.70
CA ARG A 172 -6.65 2.96 17.96
C ARG A 172 -7.94 3.65 18.43
N PRO A 173 -7.92 4.59 19.38
CA PRO A 173 -9.14 5.27 19.82
C PRO A 173 -9.86 6.05 18.70
N LEU A 174 -9.12 6.56 17.70
CA LEU A 174 -9.69 7.21 16.53
C LEU A 174 -10.32 6.20 15.57
N PHE A 175 -9.65 5.07 15.33
CA PHE A 175 -10.15 4.02 14.45
C PHE A 175 -11.41 3.36 15.03
N ASP A 176 -11.43 3.10 16.33
CA ASP A 176 -12.59 2.57 17.05
C ASP A 176 -13.81 3.50 16.93
N LEU A 177 -13.61 4.82 17.05
CA LEU A 177 -14.68 5.81 16.84
C LEU A 177 -15.24 5.77 15.41
N CYS A 178 -14.36 5.54 14.42
CA CYS A 178 -14.74 5.38 13.02
C CYS A 178 -15.38 4.01 12.72
N GLY A 179 -15.37 3.08 13.69
CA GLY A 179 -15.85 1.71 13.51
C GLY A 179 -14.92 0.87 12.64
N LEU A 180 -13.62 1.17 12.66
CA LEU A 180 -12.59 0.52 11.87
C LEU A 180 -11.71 -0.36 12.75
N SER A 181 -11.39 -1.54 12.25
CA SER A 181 -10.45 -2.47 12.85
C SER A 181 -9.03 -2.19 12.36
N ALA A 182 -8.05 -2.26 13.25
CA ALA A 182 -6.65 -1.96 12.95
C ALA A 182 -5.68 -2.90 13.68
N GLY A 183 -4.66 -3.39 12.96
CA GLY A 183 -3.61 -4.26 13.51
C GLY A 183 -2.23 -3.85 13.02
N ALA A 184 -1.18 -4.34 13.69
CA ALA A 184 0.21 -4.21 13.24
C ALA A 184 0.82 -5.60 13.09
N ILE A 185 1.55 -5.82 11.99
CA ILE A 185 2.29 -7.04 11.72
C ILE A 185 3.66 -6.96 12.42
N SER A 186 4.00 -8.04 13.11
CA SER A 186 5.27 -8.28 13.78
C SER A 186 6.02 -9.46 13.13
N PRO A 187 7.36 -9.48 13.15
CA PRO A 187 8.15 -10.64 12.72
C PRO A 187 7.85 -11.92 13.52
N ASP A 188 7.41 -11.78 14.77
CA ASP A 188 7.12 -12.91 15.68
C ASP A 188 5.71 -13.50 15.48
N ASP A 189 4.87 -12.88 14.63
CA ASP A 189 3.51 -13.37 14.40
C ASP A 189 3.51 -14.65 13.58
N ASP A 190 2.83 -15.67 14.11
CA ASP A 190 2.60 -16.93 13.39
C ASP A 190 1.58 -16.77 12.24
N PRO A 191 1.47 -17.75 11.33
CA PRO A 191 0.56 -17.64 10.19
C PRO A 191 -0.91 -17.39 10.55
N ASP A 192 -1.41 -17.95 11.66
CA ASP A 192 -2.81 -17.80 12.07
C ASP A 192 -3.05 -16.38 12.61
N GLN A 193 -2.12 -15.87 13.42
CA GLN A 193 -2.13 -14.48 13.90
C GLN A 193 -2.09 -13.49 12.72
N ARG A 194 -1.25 -13.76 11.71
CA ARG A 194 -1.17 -12.91 10.51
C ARG A 194 -2.48 -12.88 9.73
N ILE A 195 -3.18 -14.02 9.61
CA ILE A 195 -4.51 -14.07 8.96
C ILE A 195 -5.50 -13.16 9.68
N GLU A 196 -5.51 -13.19 11.02
CA GLU A 196 -6.36 -12.30 11.82
C GLU A 196 -5.96 -10.84 11.65
N LEU A 197 -4.66 -10.54 11.64
CA LEU A 197 -4.15 -9.17 11.47
C LEU A 197 -4.49 -8.62 10.08
N TYR A 198 -4.27 -9.38 9.01
CA TYR A 198 -4.66 -9.00 7.64
C TYR A 198 -6.18 -8.95 7.42
N ALA A 199 -6.99 -9.45 8.35
CA ALA A 199 -8.44 -9.31 8.29
C ALA A 199 -8.95 -7.92 8.71
N ASN A 200 -8.10 -7.10 9.36
CA ASN A 200 -8.42 -5.74 9.77
C ASN A 200 -8.64 -4.81 8.55
N ASP A 201 -9.36 -3.70 8.77
CA ASP A 201 -9.55 -2.65 7.77
C ASP A 201 -8.22 -1.92 7.50
N LEU A 202 -7.43 -1.70 8.55
CA LEU A 202 -6.15 -1.02 8.52
C LEU A 202 -5.04 -1.95 9.04
N VAL A 203 -3.95 -2.07 8.30
CA VAL A 203 -2.82 -2.93 8.68
C VAL A 203 -1.53 -2.11 8.64
N TYR A 204 -0.90 -1.94 9.79
CA TYR A 204 0.44 -1.36 9.90
C TYR A 204 1.48 -2.47 9.71
N ALA A 205 2.50 -2.23 8.91
CA ALA A 205 3.56 -3.21 8.68
C ALA A 205 4.81 -2.52 8.13
N THR A 206 5.95 -3.19 8.18
CA THR A 206 7.12 -2.78 7.41
C THR A 206 7.02 -3.27 5.96
N GLY A 207 7.75 -2.61 5.06
CA GLY A 207 7.81 -3.02 3.65
C GLY A 207 8.34 -4.45 3.50
N LYS A 208 9.32 -4.81 4.34
CA LYS A 208 9.89 -6.16 4.43
C LYS A 208 8.84 -7.22 4.76
N GLU A 209 8.05 -7.02 5.82
CA GLU A 209 7.06 -8.01 6.26
C GLU A 209 5.94 -8.19 5.22
N LEU A 210 5.44 -7.09 4.64
CA LEU A 210 4.44 -7.15 3.56
C LEU A 210 4.96 -7.91 2.34
N LEU A 211 6.20 -7.65 1.94
CA LEU A 211 6.80 -8.32 0.79
C LEU A 211 7.09 -9.80 1.09
N ALA A 212 7.56 -10.11 2.30
CA ALA A 212 7.80 -11.49 2.73
C ALA A 212 6.50 -12.31 2.74
N ASP A 213 5.41 -11.76 3.28
CA ASP A 213 4.10 -12.40 3.28
C ASP A 213 3.56 -12.59 1.86
N PHE A 214 3.67 -11.56 1.02
CA PHE A 214 3.27 -11.62 -0.38
C PHE A 214 4.03 -12.71 -1.15
N LEU A 215 5.34 -12.82 -0.94
CA LEU A 215 6.17 -13.84 -1.58
C LEU A 215 5.89 -15.24 -1.01
N ARG A 216 5.71 -15.39 0.31
CA ARG A 216 5.32 -16.67 0.94
C ARG A 216 3.98 -17.17 0.41
N ASP A 217 2.99 -16.29 0.28
CA ASP A 217 1.67 -16.59 -0.31
C ASP A 217 1.76 -17.04 -1.78
N ARG A 218 2.79 -16.59 -2.52
CA ARG A 218 3.06 -17.04 -3.89
C ARG A 218 3.85 -18.35 -3.96
N LEU A 219 4.85 -18.53 -3.10
CA LEU A 219 5.67 -19.75 -3.05
C LEU A 219 4.87 -20.96 -2.55
N GLY A 220 3.94 -20.75 -1.61
CA GLY A 220 2.99 -21.79 -1.18
C GLY A 220 1.97 -22.19 -2.26
N GLY A 221 1.88 -21.42 -3.35
CA GLY A 221 0.92 -21.59 -4.44
C GLY A 221 1.59 -21.80 -5.80
N SER A 222 2.20 -22.96 -6.04
CA SER A 222 2.60 -23.38 -7.38
C SER A 222 1.37 -23.76 -8.22
N SER A 223 0.53 -22.78 -8.60
CA SER A 223 -0.33 -22.76 -9.80
C SER A 223 -1.29 -21.55 -9.79
N SER A 224 -1.32 -20.84 -10.91
CA SER A 224 -2.21 -19.73 -11.26
C SER A 224 -3.68 -19.96 -10.86
N GLY A 225 -4.24 -19.07 -10.03
CA GLY A 225 -5.67 -19.08 -9.67
C GLY A 225 -6.08 -17.87 -8.81
N THR A 226 -7.33 -17.43 -8.99
CA THR A 226 -8.00 -16.33 -8.27
C THR A 226 -8.06 -16.59 -6.75
N GLY A 227 -8.12 -15.54 -5.93
CA GLY A 227 -8.07 -15.61 -4.46
C GLY A 227 -8.99 -16.65 -3.81
N ALA A 228 -10.22 -16.82 -4.32
CA ALA A 228 -11.15 -17.84 -3.83
C ALA A 228 -10.68 -19.30 -4.07
N LEU A 229 -10.02 -19.57 -5.20
CA LEU A 229 -9.44 -20.90 -5.50
C LEU A 229 -8.23 -21.21 -4.60
N ARG A 230 -7.53 -20.17 -4.16
CA ARG A 230 -6.35 -20.25 -3.29
C ARG A 230 -6.74 -20.61 -1.86
N THR A 231 -7.76 -19.95 -1.31
CA THR A 231 -8.32 -20.26 0.02
C THR A 231 -8.89 -21.69 0.08
N LEU A 232 -9.62 -22.11 -0.96
CA LEU A 232 -10.18 -23.47 -1.04
C LEU A 232 -9.10 -24.57 -1.13
N ARG A 233 -7.93 -24.29 -1.73
CA ARG A 233 -6.81 -25.25 -1.80
C ARG A 233 -5.96 -25.29 -0.53
N ALA A 234 -5.74 -24.16 0.13
CA ALA A 234 -5.08 -24.13 1.43
C ALA A 234 -5.84 -24.99 2.47
N MET A 235 -7.18 -24.93 2.46
CA MET A 235 -8.03 -25.80 3.28
C MET A 235 -7.95 -27.29 2.88
N ARG A 236 -7.60 -27.61 1.63
CA ARG A 236 -7.59 -28.99 1.10
C ARG A 236 -6.25 -29.70 1.23
N ASN A 237 -5.14 -28.96 1.21
CA ASN A 237 -3.79 -29.55 1.15
C ASN A 237 -2.97 -29.41 2.45
N GLY A 238 -3.50 -28.74 3.49
CA GLY A 238 -2.84 -28.61 4.79
C GLY A 238 -1.48 -27.88 4.76
N ARG A 239 -1.15 -27.21 3.66
CA ARG A 239 0.10 -26.47 3.45
C ARG A 239 -0.22 -25.01 3.12
N GLY A 240 0.18 -24.11 4.02
CA GLY A 240 0.24 -22.66 3.83
C GLY A 240 -1.11 -22.00 3.57
N ALA A 241 -1.78 -21.54 4.63
CA ALA A 241 -2.90 -20.62 4.47
C ALA A 241 -2.38 -19.30 3.87
N VAL A 242 -3.09 -18.80 2.85
CA VAL A 242 -2.81 -17.47 2.26
C VAL A 242 -3.11 -16.44 3.34
N VAL A 243 -2.10 -15.68 3.76
CA VAL A 243 -2.25 -14.71 4.85
C VAL A 243 -2.80 -13.38 4.35
N MET A 244 -2.41 -12.93 3.15
CA MET A 244 -2.84 -11.65 2.61
C MET A 244 -4.18 -11.75 1.87
N ARG A 245 -5.11 -10.83 2.16
CA ARG A 245 -6.40 -10.71 1.46
C ARG A 245 -6.30 -10.07 0.07
N GLY A 246 -5.23 -9.32 -0.20
CA GLY A 246 -5.01 -8.56 -1.43
C GLY A 246 -4.36 -7.20 -1.15
N LEU A 247 -4.06 -6.45 -2.20
CA LEU A 247 -3.48 -5.10 -2.13
C LEU A 247 -4.47 -4.10 -2.73
N ASP A 248 -5.13 -3.30 -1.89
CA ASP A 248 -6.11 -2.27 -2.28
C ASP A 248 -5.53 -0.86 -2.20
N ALA A 249 -5.21 -0.38 -0.99
CA ALA A 249 -4.55 0.89 -0.77
C ALA A 249 -3.30 0.71 0.10
N ALA A 250 -2.27 1.52 -0.16
CA ALA A 250 -1.09 1.59 0.68
C ALA A 250 -0.69 3.06 0.89
N ILE A 251 -0.41 3.43 2.13
CA ILE A 251 0.23 4.70 2.50
C ILE A 251 1.63 4.34 2.99
N VAL A 252 2.66 4.89 2.37
CA VAL A 252 4.05 4.65 2.75
C VAL A 252 4.58 5.86 3.51
N ASP A 253 4.83 5.70 4.81
CA ASP A 253 5.60 6.66 5.59
C ASP A 253 7.09 6.47 5.31
N GLU A 254 7.86 7.56 5.42
CA GLU A 254 9.29 7.59 5.03
C GLU A 254 9.51 7.02 3.62
N ALA A 255 8.69 7.49 2.67
CA ALA A 255 8.63 6.96 1.31
C ALA A 255 9.96 7.01 0.55
N ASP A 256 10.84 7.96 0.87
CA ASP A 256 12.21 8.01 0.36
C ASP A 256 13.02 6.80 0.85
N SER A 257 13.05 6.55 2.15
CA SER A 257 13.76 5.39 2.71
C SER A 257 13.20 4.06 2.18
N VAL A 258 11.88 3.90 2.13
CA VAL A 258 11.26 2.63 1.72
C VAL A 258 11.30 2.41 0.21
N LEU A 259 10.96 3.43 -0.60
CA LEU A 259 10.80 3.26 -2.06
C LEU A 259 12.05 3.59 -2.87
N ILE A 260 13.07 4.22 -2.26
CA ILE A 260 14.32 4.55 -2.93
C ILE A 260 15.46 3.76 -2.31
N ASP A 261 15.72 3.94 -1.01
CA ASP A 261 16.92 3.38 -0.39
C ASP A 261 16.81 1.85 -0.26
N GLU A 262 15.74 1.37 0.38
CA GLU A 262 15.52 -0.07 0.60
C GLU A 262 15.19 -0.83 -0.70
N ALA A 263 14.55 -0.17 -1.66
CA ALA A 263 14.13 -0.76 -2.93
C ALA A 263 15.30 -1.25 -3.80
N THR A 264 16.54 -0.84 -3.50
CA THR A 264 17.74 -1.29 -4.23
C THR A 264 18.17 -2.71 -3.89
N THR A 265 17.78 -3.23 -2.71
CA THR A 265 18.16 -4.58 -2.27
C THR A 265 16.97 -5.53 -2.44
N PRO A 266 17.07 -6.56 -3.30
CA PRO A 266 15.97 -7.50 -3.49
C PRO A 266 15.74 -8.33 -2.22
N LEU A 267 14.48 -8.50 -1.82
CA LEU A 267 14.12 -9.44 -0.76
C LEU A 267 14.18 -10.87 -1.30
N ILE A 268 14.98 -11.72 -0.67
CA ILE A 268 15.16 -13.13 -1.03
C ILE A 268 14.57 -14.02 0.06
N ILE A 269 13.74 -14.98 -0.33
CA ILE A 269 13.30 -16.07 0.54
C ILE A 269 14.09 -17.32 0.16
N SER A 270 14.92 -17.79 1.08
CA SER A 270 15.70 -19.02 0.91
C SER A 270 15.07 -20.16 1.69
N SER A 271 14.91 -21.32 1.07
CA SER A 271 14.60 -22.57 1.75
C SER A 271 15.90 -23.26 2.18
N GLY A 272 15.95 -23.77 3.41
CA GLY A 272 17.11 -24.49 3.95
C GLY A 272 17.31 -25.91 3.41
N GLU A 273 16.41 -26.40 2.55
CA GLU A 273 16.56 -27.70 1.91
C GLU A 273 17.67 -27.64 0.86
N GLY A 274 18.69 -28.48 1.03
CA GLY A 274 19.74 -28.65 0.03
C GLY A 274 19.16 -29.23 -1.26
N ASN A 275 19.56 -28.71 -2.40
CA ASN A 275 19.17 -29.26 -3.69
C ASN A 275 20.14 -30.38 -4.08
N GLU A 276 19.91 -31.60 -3.56
CA GLU A 276 20.75 -32.76 -3.84
C GLU A 276 20.89 -33.03 -5.33
N MET A 277 19.82 -32.89 -6.09
CA MET A 277 19.82 -33.06 -7.55
C MET A 277 20.75 -32.04 -8.24
N LEU A 278 20.70 -30.78 -7.83
CA LEU A 278 21.63 -29.76 -8.34
C LEU A 278 23.07 -30.08 -7.94
N MET A 279 23.29 -30.53 -6.70
CA MET A 279 24.63 -30.93 -6.25
C MET A 279 25.17 -32.11 -7.05
N GLU A 280 24.34 -33.10 -7.37
CA GLU A 280 24.69 -34.22 -8.23
C GLU A 280 24.97 -33.75 -9.67
N ALA A 281 24.09 -32.92 -10.24
CA ALA A 281 24.28 -32.35 -11.56
C ALA A 281 25.60 -31.57 -11.68
N VAL A 282 25.97 -30.80 -10.64
CA VAL A 282 27.25 -30.07 -10.58
C VAL A 282 28.44 -31.04 -10.54
N ARG A 283 28.33 -32.15 -9.79
CA ARG A 283 29.40 -33.17 -9.74
C ARG A 283 29.59 -33.84 -11.10
N VAL A 284 28.50 -34.25 -11.74
CA VAL A 284 28.53 -34.86 -13.08
C VAL A 284 29.06 -33.87 -14.12
N ALA A 285 28.62 -32.62 -14.08
CA ALA A 285 29.10 -31.58 -14.99
C ALA A 285 30.61 -31.33 -14.82
N ARG A 286 31.13 -31.31 -13.59
CA ARG A 286 32.58 -31.23 -13.34
C ARG A 286 33.31 -32.41 -13.96
N ASP A 287 32.82 -33.64 -13.77
CA ASP A 287 33.48 -34.84 -14.30
C ASP A 287 33.50 -34.84 -15.84
N LEU A 288 32.43 -34.36 -16.47
CA LEU A 288 32.38 -34.18 -17.93
C LEU A 288 33.37 -33.12 -18.43
N CYS A 289 33.63 -32.08 -17.64
CA CYS A 289 34.58 -31.03 -18.03
C CYS A 289 36.02 -31.56 -18.18
N ASP A 290 36.40 -32.62 -17.46
CA ASP A 290 37.75 -33.21 -17.56
C ASP A 290 38.02 -33.82 -18.95
N ASP A 291 36.96 -34.22 -19.67
CA ASP A 291 37.03 -34.80 -21.01
C ASP A 291 37.00 -33.75 -22.14
N LEU A 292 36.75 -32.48 -21.82
CA LEU A 292 36.64 -31.41 -22.81
C LEU A 292 38.00 -30.81 -23.19
N VAL A 293 38.25 -30.67 -24.50
CA VAL A 293 39.52 -30.15 -25.04
C VAL A 293 39.33 -28.73 -25.56
N ALA A 294 40.10 -27.79 -25.01
CA ALA A 294 40.10 -26.39 -25.42
C ALA A 294 40.47 -26.24 -26.91
N GLY A 295 39.74 -25.38 -27.63
CA GLY A 295 39.92 -25.14 -29.06
C GLY A 295 39.26 -26.17 -29.97
N ARG A 296 38.89 -27.34 -29.44
CA ARG A 296 38.13 -28.39 -30.15
C ARG A 296 36.67 -28.42 -29.71
N HIS A 297 36.41 -28.65 -28.42
CA HIS A 297 35.06 -28.80 -27.87
C HIS A 297 34.49 -27.47 -27.37
N TYR A 298 35.34 -26.51 -26.99
CA TYR A 298 34.90 -25.17 -26.57
C TYR A 298 35.94 -24.10 -26.90
N LYS A 299 35.51 -22.84 -26.91
CA LYS A 299 36.34 -21.64 -27.08
C LYS A 299 36.14 -20.72 -25.88
N ILE A 300 37.22 -20.09 -25.44
CA ILE A 300 37.20 -19.12 -24.34
C ILE A 300 37.30 -17.72 -24.91
N ASP A 301 36.33 -16.86 -24.61
CA ASP A 301 36.46 -15.43 -24.81
C ASP A 301 37.07 -14.80 -23.54
N GLN A 302 38.38 -14.53 -23.57
CA GLN A 302 39.08 -13.92 -22.43
C GLN A 302 38.66 -12.47 -22.17
N ARG A 303 38.12 -11.77 -23.18
CA ARG A 303 37.70 -10.38 -23.04
C ARG A 303 36.39 -10.31 -22.26
N PHE A 304 35.45 -11.21 -22.54
CA PHE A 304 34.16 -11.27 -21.86
C PHE A 304 34.11 -12.27 -20.70
N ARG A 305 35.17 -13.07 -20.51
CA ARG A 305 35.25 -14.17 -19.54
C ARG A 305 34.11 -15.17 -19.73
N ASP A 306 33.87 -15.52 -20.99
CA ASP A 306 32.79 -16.40 -21.41
C ASP A 306 33.33 -17.66 -22.10
N VAL A 307 32.50 -18.71 -22.15
CA VAL A 307 32.86 -19.99 -22.76
C VAL A 307 31.74 -20.44 -23.69
N ASP A 308 32.08 -20.60 -24.97
CA ASP A 308 31.17 -21.10 -26.00
C ASP A 308 31.55 -22.53 -26.39
N PHE A 309 30.57 -23.44 -26.40
CA PHE A 309 30.77 -24.78 -26.95
C PHE A 309 30.83 -24.73 -28.49
N THR A 310 31.62 -25.63 -29.08
CA THR A 310 31.59 -25.89 -30.52
C THR A 310 30.58 -27.00 -30.84
N ASP A 311 30.27 -27.22 -32.12
CA ASP A 311 29.40 -28.32 -32.55
C ASP A 311 29.91 -29.71 -32.11
N GLU A 312 31.23 -29.90 -31.95
CA GLU A 312 31.81 -31.15 -31.44
C GLU A 312 31.73 -31.27 -29.90
N GLY A 313 31.51 -30.16 -29.19
CA GLY A 313 31.42 -30.14 -27.72
C GLY A 313 30.02 -30.25 -27.15
N LEU A 314 28.97 -30.02 -27.96
CA LEU A 314 27.55 -30.20 -27.61
C LEU A 314 27.10 -31.66 -27.79
#